data_AF-A0A3A0ERL7-F1
#
_entry.id   AF-A0A3A0ERL7-F1
#
_cell.length_a   1.000
_cell.length_b   1.000
_cell.length_c   1.000
_cell.angle_alpha   90.00
_cell.angle_beta   90.00
_cell.angle_gamma   90.00
#
_symmetry.space_group_name_H-M   'P 1'
#
loop_
_entity.id
_entity.type
_entity.pdbx_description
1 polymer ?
#
loop_
_entity_poly.entity_id
_entity_poly.type
_entity_poly.pdbx_seq_one_letter_code
_entity_poly.pdbx_strand_id
1 'polypeptide(L)'
;MPMSARRQAAPGRAGGRRRRSPLVVGLAAFVAIVLVQAVFPSRARAAEFREVTSAAGVLYDGPSEHARKLFLVPRGTPLELVSSVAGWVKVRDLSGDVLWIERGELGAARHVIASTLVAVRRAPQRNAELLLQVERGVLLEVVDDEAPAGWLHVRYPGTAAGYAEAIEVWGR
;
A
#
# COMPACT_ATOMS: atom_id res chain seq x y z
N MET A 1 59.88 -61.17 -20.54
CA MET A 1 60.70 -60.42 -21.52
C MET A 1 60.50 -61.07 -22.89
N PRO A 2 60.32 -60.33 -24.00
CA PRO A 2 61.20 -59.21 -24.35
C PRO A 2 60.54 -57.87 -24.68
N MET A 3 61.35 -56.89 -24.33
CA MET A 3 61.51 -55.52 -24.81
C MET A 3 61.37 -55.40 -26.33
N SER A 4 60.65 -54.38 -26.81
CA SER A 4 60.91 -53.78 -28.13
C SER A 4 60.32 -52.37 -28.17
N ALA A 5 61.21 -51.39 -28.06
CA ALA A 5 60.94 -49.97 -28.16
C ALA A 5 60.60 -49.58 -29.61
N ARG A 6 59.66 -48.65 -29.80
CA ARG A 6 59.54 -47.92 -31.07
C ARG A 6 59.13 -46.46 -30.87
N ARG A 7 60.15 -45.60 -31.04
CA ARG A 7 60.16 -44.22 -31.59
C ARG A 7 59.27 -43.13 -30.96
N GLN A 8 59.96 -42.21 -30.27
CA GLN A 8 59.63 -40.76 -30.19
C GLN A 8 59.63 -40.16 -31.61
N ALA A 9 58.53 -39.57 -32.09
CA ALA A 9 58.01 -38.21 -31.87
C ALA A 9 58.69 -37.12 -32.72
N ALA A 10 57.90 -36.48 -33.60
CA ALA A 10 58.19 -35.20 -34.24
C ALA A 10 57.14 -34.17 -33.76
N PRO A 11 57.47 -32.87 -33.63
CA PRO A 11 56.59 -31.93 -32.93
C PRO A 11 55.49 -31.38 -33.86
N GLY A 12 54.24 -31.62 -33.48
CA GLY A 12 53.06 -30.98 -34.06
C GLY A 12 52.84 -29.58 -33.48
N ARG A 13 52.74 -28.60 -34.37
CA ARG A 13 52.57 -27.16 -34.12
C ARG A 13 51.45 -26.82 -33.14
N ALA A 14 51.72 -25.82 -32.29
CA ALA A 14 50.81 -25.22 -31.33
C ALA A 14 49.57 -24.61 -32.00
N GLY A 15 48.41 -25.23 -31.78
CA GLY A 15 47.10 -24.62 -32.02
C GLY A 15 46.69 -23.77 -30.82
N GLY A 16 46.76 -22.44 -30.97
CA GLY A 16 46.30 -21.46 -29.98
C GLY A 16 44.78 -21.52 -29.81
N ARG A 17 44.31 -22.34 -28.87
CA ARG A 17 42.91 -22.40 -28.45
C ARG A 17 42.57 -21.10 -27.71
N ARG A 18 41.90 -20.14 -28.37
CA ARG A 18 41.35 -18.94 -27.73
C ARG A 18 40.37 -19.37 -26.63
N ARG A 19 40.84 -19.42 -25.38
CA ARG A 19 40.02 -19.61 -24.19
C ARG A 19 39.11 -18.39 -24.06
N ARG A 20 37.84 -18.52 -24.41
CA ARG A 20 36.83 -17.54 -23.98
C ARG A 20 36.68 -17.68 -22.47
N SER A 21 37.06 -16.63 -21.75
CA SER A 21 37.05 -16.60 -20.29
C SER A 21 35.60 -16.65 -19.75
N PRO A 22 35.23 -17.63 -18.93
CA PRO A 22 33.87 -17.75 -18.37
C PRO A 22 33.52 -16.57 -17.43
N LEU A 23 34.54 -15.86 -16.93
CA LEU A 23 34.40 -14.71 -16.04
C LEU A 23 33.74 -13.49 -16.70
N VAL A 24 33.90 -13.29 -18.02
CA VAL A 24 33.32 -12.13 -18.72
C VAL A 24 31.82 -12.32 -18.94
N VAL A 25 31.36 -13.57 -19.10
CA VAL A 25 29.94 -13.89 -19.29
C VAL A 25 29.16 -13.76 -17.98
N GLY A 26 29.75 -14.12 -16.84
CA GLY A 26 29.11 -14.03 -15.53
C GLY A 26 28.85 -12.59 -15.07
N LEU A 27 29.78 -11.67 -15.32
CA LEU A 27 29.64 -10.26 -14.93
C LEU A 27 28.60 -9.52 -15.79
N ALA A 28 28.57 -9.79 -17.11
CA ALA A 28 27.57 -9.21 -18.01
C ALA A 28 26.14 -9.68 -17.69
N ALA A 29 25.97 -10.96 -17.34
CA ALA A 29 24.68 -11.50 -16.90
C ALA A 29 24.21 -10.90 -15.57
N PHE A 30 25.13 -10.67 -14.62
CA PHE A 30 24.81 -10.05 -13.32
C PHE A 30 24.42 -8.56 -13.48
N VAL A 31 25.14 -7.81 -14.31
CA VAL A 31 24.81 -6.40 -14.63
C VAL A 31 23.46 -6.30 -15.34
N ALA A 32 23.15 -7.20 -16.27
CA ALA A 32 21.86 -7.24 -16.96
C ALA A 32 20.68 -7.54 -16.00
N ILE A 33 20.87 -8.44 -15.03
CA ILE A 33 19.83 -8.77 -14.02
C ILE A 33 19.57 -7.58 -13.08
N VAL A 34 20.61 -6.87 -12.64
CA VAL A 34 20.47 -5.66 -11.81
C VAL A 34 19.81 -4.51 -12.58
N LEU A 35 20.14 -4.33 -13.87
CA LEU A 35 19.51 -3.34 -14.73
C LEU A 35 18.03 -3.65 -15.01
N VAL A 36 17.64 -4.92 -15.11
CA VAL A 36 16.22 -5.31 -15.28
C VAL A 36 15.39 -4.99 -14.02
N GLN A 37 15.94 -5.13 -12.82
CA GLN A 37 15.23 -4.80 -11.57
C GLN A 37 15.02 -3.29 -11.38
N ALA A 38 15.89 -2.43 -11.94
CA ALA A 38 15.76 -0.98 -11.86
C ALA A 38 14.65 -0.41 -12.78
N VAL A 39 14.14 -1.19 -13.73
CA VAL A 39 13.18 -0.75 -14.76
C VAL A 39 11.73 -1.13 -14.43
N PHE A 40 11.49 -1.95 -13.40
CA PHE A 40 10.15 -2.23 -12.91
C PHE A 40 9.85 -1.37 -11.68
N PRO A 41 9.31 -0.14 -11.85
CA PRO A 41 8.80 0.59 -10.71
C PRO A 41 7.72 -0.27 -10.06
N SER A 42 7.94 -0.69 -8.82
CA SER A 42 6.90 -1.25 -7.96
C SER A 42 5.80 -0.22 -7.89
N ARG A 43 4.71 -0.41 -8.65
CA ARG A 43 3.52 0.41 -8.49
C ARG A 43 2.99 0.13 -7.09
N ALA A 44 3.30 1.01 -6.14
CA ALA A 44 2.61 1.03 -4.87
C ALA A 44 1.12 1.11 -5.21
N ARG A 45 0.36 0.07 -4.88
CA ARG A 45 -1.08 0.12 -5.02
C ARG A 45 -1.55 1.16 -4.03
N ALA A 46 -2.26 2.18 -4.51
CA ALA A 46 -2.98 3.09 -3.63
C ALA A 46 -3.85 2.25 -2.69
N ALA A 47 -3.87 2.60 -1.41
CA ALA A 47 -4.74 1.96 -0.44
C ALA A 47 -6.19 2.12 -0.91
N GLU A 48 -6.96 1.04 -0.87
CA GLU A 48 -8.39 1.10 -1.20
C GLU A 48 -9.16 1.25 0.10
N PHE A 49 -10.03 2.26 0.17
CA PHE A 49 -10.86 2.50 1.34
C PHE A 49 -12.34 2.26 1.04
N ARG A 50 -13.03 1.66 2.01
CA ARG A 50 -14.50 1.55 2.05
C ARG A 50 -14.97 1.99 3.42
N GLU A 51 -16.19 2.47 3.51
CA GLU A 51 -16.77 2.89 4.78
C GLU A 51 -17.89 1.97 5.24
N VAL A 52 -18.08 1.91 6.55
CA VAL A 52 -19.21 1.19 7.16
C VAL A 52 -20.52 1.91 6.84
N THR A 53 -21.50 1.17 6.33
CA THR A 53 -22.79 1.72 5.89
C THR A 53 -23.93 1.47 6.88
N SER A 54 -23.83 0.42 7.70
CA SER A 54 -24.76 0.17 8.79
C SER A 54 -24.60 1.21 9.90
N ALA A 55 -25.59 1.29 10.79
CA ALA A 55 -25.53 2.20 11.94
C ALA A 55 -24.37 1.87 12.89
N ALA A 56 -24.04 0.59 13.03
CA ALA A 56 -22.93 0.09 13.84
C ALA A 56 -22.34 -1.17 13.20
N GLY A 57 -21.18 -1.03 12.56
CA GLY A 57 -20.45 -2.14 11.95
C GLY A 57 -19.72 -2.95 13.00
N VAL A 58 -19.74 -4.28 12.86
CA VAL A 58 -19.05 -5.19 13.78
C VAL A 58 -17.74 -5.67 13.15
N LEU A 59 -16.64 -5.54 13.87
CA LEU A 59 -15.32 -6.03 13.46
C LEU A 59 -14.98 -7.30 14.25
N TYR A 60 -14.51 -8.32 13.54
CA TYR A 60 -14.28 -9.68 14.02
C TYR A 60 -12.80 -10.05 13.98
N ASP A 61 -12.41 -11.07 14.77
CA ASP A 61 -11.07 -11.67 14.73
C ASP A 61 -10.89 -12.71 13.60
N GLY A 62 -11.97 -13.08 12.91
CA GLY A 62 -11.95 -14.04 11.80
C GLY A 62 -13.11 -13.84 10.81
N PRO A 63 -13.01 -14.41 9.59
CA PRO A 63 -14.03 -14.30 8.55
C PRO A 63 -15.19 -15.29 8.78
N SER A 64 -15.94 -15.12 9.87
CA SER A 64 -17.07 -15.97 10.24
C SER A 64 -18.02 -15.25 11.18
N GLU A 65 -19.32 -15.50 11.05
CA GLU A 65 -20.33 -14.95 11.98
C GLU A 65 -20.17 -15.52 13.40
N HIS A 66 -19.56 -16.70 13.52
CA HIS A 66 -19.23 -17.33 14.81
C HIS A 66 -17.88 -16.87 15.38
N ALA A 67 -17.13 -16.03 14.65
CA ALA A 67 -15.87 -15.46 15.14
C ALA A 67 -16.12 -14.48 16.30
N ARG A 68 -15.07 -14.16 17.05
CA ARG A 68 -15.21 -13.23 18.17
C ARG A 68 -15.43 -11.82 17.63
N LYS A 69 -16.49 -11.18 18.13
CA LYS A 69 -16.74 -9.75 17.93
C LYS A 69 -15.76 -8.96 18.79
N LEU A 70 -14.94 -8.12 18.16
CA LEU A 70 -13.90 -7.33 18.84
C LEU A 70 -14.33 -5.88 19.03
N PHE A 71 -14.86 -5.26 17.97
CA PHE A 71 -15.20 -3.83 17.98
C PHE A 71 -16.55 -3.55 17.33
N LEU A 72 -17.16 -2.45 17.78
CA LEU A 72 -18.29 -1.78 17.14
C LEU A 72 -17.81 -0.42 16.64
N VAL A 73 -18.00 -0.14 15.36
CA VAL A 73 -17.61 1.13 14.73
C VAL A 73 -18.83 1.82 14.14
N PRO A 74 -18.93 3.16 14.24
CA PRO A 74 -20.08 3.89 13.74
C PRO A 74 -20.17 3.86 12.21
N ARG A 75 -21.35 4.20 11.69
CA ARG A 75 -21.54 4.50 10.27
C ARG A 75 -20.52 5.53 9.79
N GLY A 76 -20.02 5.33 8.58
CA GLY A 76 -19.08 6.22 7.91
C GLY A 76 -17.62 5.92 8.26
N THR A 77 -17.31 5.07 9.24
CA THR A 77 -15.91 4.72 9.55
C THR A 77 -15.20 4.14 8.32
N PRO A 78 -14.18 4.82 7.78
CA PRO A 78 -13.39 4.32 6.67
C PRO A 78 -12.39 3.27 7.14
N LEU A 79 -12.29 2.20 6.37
CA LEU A 79 -11.47 1.02 6.61
C LEU A 79 -10.62 0.74 5.37
N GLU A 80 -9.31 0.56 5.55
CA GLU A 80 -8.40 0.17 4.47
C GLU A 80 -8.66 -1.31 4.13
N LEU A 81 -8.90 -1.61 2.86
CA LEU A 81 -9.07 -2.96 2.37
C LEU A 81 -7.71 -3.65 2.22
N VAL A 82 -7.53 -4.72 2.99
CA VAL A 82 -6.31 -5.54 2.94
C VAL A 82 -6.52 -6.73 2.00
N SER A 83 -7.61 -7.47 2.19
CA SER A 83 -7.95 -8.61 1.33
C SER A 83 -9.44 -8.99 1.45
N SER A 84 -9.87 -9.99 0.70
CA SER A 84 -11.27 -10.42 0.61
C SER A 84 -11.35 -11.93 0.49
N VAL A 85 -12.26 -12.57 1.23
CA VAL A 85 -12.52 -14.01 1.11
C VAL A 85 -13.98 -14.30 1.46
N ALA A 86 -14.68 -15.09 0.63
CA ALA A 86 -15.99 -15.68 0.92
C ALA A 86 -16.99 -14.77 1.68
N GLY A 87 -17.32 -13.60 1.12
CA GLY A 87 -18.28 -12.66 1.75
C GLY A 87 -17.71 -11.78 2.86
N TRP A 88 -16.46 -12.00 3.28
CA TRP A 88 -15.73 -11.21 4.26
C TRP A 88 -14.66 -10.34 3.61
N VAL A 89 -14.30 -9.27 4.31
CA VAL A 89 -13.23 -8.35 3.93
C VAL A 89 -12.29 -8.21 5.12
N LYS A 90 -11.00 -8.48 4.88
CA LYS A 90 -9.95 -8.18 5.84
C LYS A 90 -9.62 -6.70 5.70
N VAL A 91 -9.69 -5.98 6.80
CA VAL A 91 -9.53 -4.53 6.84
C VAL A 91 -8.46 -4.12 7.83
N ARG A 92 -7.88 -2.94 7.61
CA ARG A 92 -7.08 -2.23 8.62
C ARG A 92 -7.83 -0.98 9.07
N ASP A 93 -7.82 -0.73 10.37
CA ASP A 93 -8.42 0.46 10.96
C ASP A 93 -7.39 1.59 11.18
N LEU A 94 -7.83 2.73 11.75
CA LEU A 94 -6.96 3.87 12.07
C LEU A 94 -5.82 3.51 13.04
N SER A 95 -6.03 2.55 13.93
CA SER A 95 -5.03 2.13 14.91
C SER A 95 -3.98 1.22 14.30
N GLY A 96 -4.24 0.68 13.10
CA GLY A 96 -3.40 -0.29 12.42
C GLY A 96 -3.80 -1.74 12.69
N ASP A 97 -4.90 -1.96 13.43
CA ASP A 97 -5.41 -3.29 13.74
C ASP A 97 -5.98 -3.93 12.48
N VAL A 98 -5.71 -5.22 12.31
CA VAL A 98 -6.17 -5.99 11.14
C VAL A 98 -7.31 -6.90 11.56
N LEU A 99 -8.48 -6.64 11.01
CA LEU A 99 -9.77 -7.19 11.46
C LEU A 99 -10.58 -7.72 10.26
N TRP A 100 -11.72 -8.33 10.55
CA TRP A 100 -12.66 -8.81 9.54
C TRP A 100 -14.02 -8.13 9.68
N ILE A 101 -14.63 -7.82 8.54
CA ILE A 101 -16.00 -7.30 8.46
C ILE A 101 -16.72 -7.98 7.30
N GLU A 102 -18.04 -8.11 7.41
CA GLU A 102 -18.87 -8.59 6.30
C GLU A 102 -18.84 -7.60 5.13
N ARG A 103 -18.74 -8.12 3.90
CA ARG A 103 -18.69 -7.29 2.68
C ARG A 103 -19.94 -6.42 2.52
N GLY A 104 -21.10 -6.92 2.92
CA GLY A 104 -22.38 -6.20 2.82
C GLY A 104 -22.45 -4.94 3.69
N GLU A 105 -21.60 -4.85 4.70
CA GLU A 105 -21.51 -3.69 5.59
C GLU A 105 -20.72 -2.53 4.97
N LEU A 106 -19.96 -2.77 3.89
CA LEU A 106 -19.03 -1.83 3.30
C LEU A 106 -19.59 -1.16 2.04
N GLY A 107 -19.44 0.17 1.98
CA GLY A 107 -19.82 1.01 0.85
C GLY A 107 -18.67 1.88 0.35
N ALA A 108 -18.95 2.71 -0.66
CA ALA A 108 -17.97 3.65 -1.16
C ALA A 108 -17.61 4.70 -0.10
N ALA A 109 -16.33 4.93 0.15
CA ALA A 109 -15.88 5.91 1.13
C ALA A 109 -16.31 7.34 0.71
N ARG A 110 -16.89 8.05 1.68
CA ARG A 110 -17.31 9.46 1.64
C ARG A 110 -16.80 10.22 2.86
N HIS A 111 -16.35 9.50 3.88
CA HIS A 111 -15.81 10.09 5.09
C HIS A 111 -14.33 9.76 5.27
N VAL A 112 -13.65 10.63 6.02
CA VAL A 112 -12.31 10.43 6.53
C VAL A 112 -12.32 10.60 8.05
N ILE A 113 -11.34 10.02 8.73
CA ILE A 113 -11.13 10.23 10.17
C ILE A 113 -9.85 11.05 10.37
N ALA A 114 -9.89 12.06 11.24
CA ALA A 114 -8.70 12.76 11.67
C ALA A 114 -7.69 11.78 12.30
N SER A 115 -6.50 11.63 11.71
CA SER A 115 -5.49 10.66 12.19
C SER A 115 -4.61 11.25 13.30
N THR A 116 -4.62 12.57 13.43
CA THR A 116 -3.97 13.41 14.45
C THR A 116 -4.89 14.59 14.78
N LEU A 117 -4.41 15.60 15.51
CA LEU A 117 -5.09 16.88 15.63
C LEU A 117 -5.03 17.63 14.29
N VAL A 118 -6.17 17.77 13.61
CA VAL A 118 -6.28 18.35 12.27
C VAL A 118 -6.73 19.80 12.35
N ALA A 119 -6.06 20.67 11.60
CA ALA A 119 -6.51 22.05 11.39
C ALA A 119 -7.37 22.14 10.13
N VAL A 120 -8.66 22.48 10.27
CA VAL A 120 -9.53 22.74 9.12
C VAL A 120 -9.50 24.24 8.82
N ARG A 121 -9.13 24.59 7.59
CA ARG A 121 -8.84 25.97 7.17
C ARG A 121 -9.81 26.47 6.11
N ARG A 122 -9.91 27.78 5.97
CA ARG A 122 -10.83 28.41 5.00
C ARG A 122 -10.43 28.16 3.54
N ALA A 123 -9.15 27.91 3.29
CA ALA A 123 -8.60 27.69 1.97
C ALA A 123 -7.46 26.66 2.04
N PRO A 124 -7.10 25.98 0.93
CA PRO A 124 -6.11 24.90 0.91
C PRO A 124 -4.66 25.45 0.98
N GLN A 125 -4.35 26.18 2.05
CA GLN A 125 -3.02 26.68 2.37
C GLN A 125 -2.77 26.61 3.88
N ARG A 126 -1.54 26.27 4.28
CA ARG A 126 -1.17 26.10 5.69
C ARG A 126 -1.31 27.37 6.55
N ASN A 127 -1.25 28.55 5.93
CA ASN A 127 -1.38 29.84 6.59
C ASN A 127 -2.77 30.47 6.42
N ALA A 128 -3.73 29.79 5.78
CA ALA A 128 -5.10 30.27 5.67
C ALA A 128 -5.78 30.32 7.05
N GLU A 129 -6.82 31.15 7.15
CA GLU A 129 -7.65 31.29 8.35
C GLU A 129 -8.07 29.91 8.89
N LEU A 130 -7.81 29.67 10.17
CA LEU A 130 -8.24 28.48 10.88
C LEU A 130 -9.72 28.60 11.19
N LEU A 131 -10.54 27.64 10.72
CA LEU A 131 -11.97 27.61 11.01
C LEU A 131 -12.24 26.84 12.30
N LEU A 132 -11.63 25.67 12.45
CA LEU A 132 -11.74 24.83 13.64
C LEU A 132 -10.58 23.81 13.71
N GLN A 133 -10.38 23.22 14.88
CA GLN A 133 -9.49 22.09 15.08
C GLN A 133 -10.30 20.83 15.39
N VAL A 134 -9.88 19.72 14.82
CA VAL A 134 -10.56 18.42 14.91
C VAL A 134 -9.63 17.42 15.59
N GLU A 135 -10.07 16.85 16.70
CA GLU A 135 -9.30 15.85 17.44
C GLU A 135 -9.15 14.53 16.66
N ARG A 136 -8.10 13.77 16.97
CA ARG A 136 -7.88 12.43 16.41
C ARG A 136 -9.10 11.54 16.67
N GLY A 137 -9.51 10.77 15.65
CA GLY A 137 -10.64 9.85 15.75
C GLY A 137 -11.99 10.47 15.35
N VAL A 138 -12.06 11.78 15.13
CA VAL A 138 -13.29 12.45 14.68
C VAL A 138 -13.51 12.21 13.18
N LEU A 139 -14.76 11.87 12.86
CA LEU A 139 -15.23 11.65 11.49
C LEU A 139 -15.53 12.98 10.79
N LEU A 140 -15.09 13.11 9.54
CA LEU A 140 -15.32 14.23 8.66
C LEU A 140 -15.89 13.74 7.34
N GLU A 141 -16.87 14.45 6.80
CA GLU A 141 -17.40 14.20 5.46
C GLU A 141 -16.50 14.87 4.42
N VAL A 142 -16.15 14.17 3.35
CA VAL A 142 -15.50 14.77 2.17
C VAL A 142 -16.60 15.29 1.25
N VAL A 143 -16.60 16.60 1.02
CA VAL A 143 -17.71 17.32 0.36
C VAL A 143 -17.65 17.18 -1.16
N ASP A 144 -16.44 17.17 -1.72
CA ASP A 144 -16.18 17.00 -3.15
C ASP A 144 -14.75 16.47 -3.38
N ASP A 145 -14.47 16.15 -4.64
CA ASP A 145 -13.15 15.71 -5.12
C ASP A 145 -12.38 16.82 -5.85
N GLU A 146 -12.77 18.10 -5.69
CA GLU A 146 -12.21 19.25 -6.42
C GLU A 146 -11.03 19.90 -5.69
N ALA A 147 -10.73 19.47 -4.47
CA ALA A 147 -9.63 20.00 -3.69
C ALA A 147 -8.26 19.81 -4.41
N PRO A 148 -7.34 20.79 -4.32
CA PRO A 148 -6.00 20.64 -4.85
C PRO A 148 -5.24 19.45 -4.25
N ALA A 149 -4.24 18.95 -4.96
CA ALA A 149 -3.40 17.85 -4.48
C ALA A 149 -2.84 18.12 -3.07
N GLY A 150 -2.95 17.12 -2.19
CA GLY A 150 -2.54 17.21 -0.78
C GLY A 150 -3.58 17.80 0.16
N TRP A 151 -4.73 18.24 -0.35
CA TRP A 151 -5.84 18.79 0.44
C TRP A 151 -7.12 17.99 0.20
N LEU A 152 -8.01 18.06 1.18
CA LEU A 152 -9.38 17.56 1.08
C LEU A 152 -10.34 18.67 1.49
N HIS A 153 -11.41 18.83 0.73
CA HIS A 153 -12.53 19.67 1.13
C HIS A 153 -13.44 18.86 2.04
N VAL A 154 -13.47 19.21 3.32
CA VAL A 154 -14.08 18.44 4.38
C VAL A 154 -15.10 19.26 5.17
N ARG A 155 -16.03 18.57 5.83
CA ARG A 155 -17.03 19.18 6.70
C ARG A 155 -17.19 18.36 7.98
N TYR A 156 -17.08 19.06 9.11
CA TYR A 156 -17.55 18.53 10.38
C TYR A 156 -19.07 18.76 10.47
N PRO A 157 -19.86 17.80 10.97
CA PRO A 157 -21.31 17.95 11.03
C PRO A 157 -21.76 19.24 11.73
N GLY A 158 -22.66 19.99 11.09
CA GLY A 158 -23.19 21.24 11.63
C GLY A 158 -22.28 22.47 11.46
N THR A 159 -21.10 22.35 10.83
CA THR A 159 -20.22 23.49 10.55
C THR A 159 -20.14 23.80 9.06
N ALA A 160 -19.55 24.96 8.74
CA ALA A 160 -19.13 25.26 7.38
C ALA A 160 -18.04 24.26 6.93
N ALA A 161 -17.98 24.01 5.61
CA ALA A 161 -16.93 23.23 5.01
C ALA A 161 -15.61 24.02 4.98
N GLY A 162 -14.49 23.30 4.97
CA GLY A 162 -13.14 23.85 4.90
C GLY A 162 -12.13 22.81 4.43
N TYR A 163 -10.86 23.15 4.45
CA TYR A 163 -9.79 22.33 3.88
C TYR A 163 -8.92 21.73 4.98
N ALA A 164 -8.73 20.42 4.92
CA ALA A 164 -7.77 19.68 5.75
C ALA A 164 -6.65 19.12 4.86
N GLU A 165 -5.46 18.94 5.43
CA GLU A 165 -4.39 18.27 4.72
C GLU A 165 -4.69 16.76 4.62
N ALA A 166 -4.55 16.20 3.42
CA ALA A 166 -4.84 14.80 3.16
C ALA A 166 -3.97 13.85 3.98
N ILE A 167 -2.76 14.27 4.36
CA ILE A 167 -1.82 13.49 5.17
C ILE A 167 -2.23 13.39 6.65
N GLU A 168 -3.08 14.29 7.13
CA GLU A 168 -3.52 14.32 8.53
C GLU A 168 -4.83 13.55 8.76
N VAL A 169 -5.33 12.86 7.73
CA VAL A 169 -6.56 12.07 7.80
C VAL A 169 -6.36 10.64 7.32
N TRP A 170 -7.32 9.78 7.66
CA TRP A 170 -7.39 8.37 7.30
C TRP A 170 -8.67 8.12 6.50
N GLY A 171 -8.58 7.38 5.38
CA GLY A 171 -9.76 7.03 4.57
C GLY A 171 -9.69 7.41 3.08
N ARG A 172 -8.54 7.87 2.58
CA ARG A 172 -8.32 8.27 1.18
C ARG A 172 -6.95 7.86 0.68
#